data_AF-A0A3N1D0I4-F1
#
_entry.id   AF-A0A3N1D0I4-F1
#
_cell.length_a   1.000
_cell.length_b   1.000
_cell.length_c   1.000
_cell.angle_alpha   90.00
_cell.angle_beta   90.00
_cell.angle_gamma   90.00
#
_symmetry.space_group_name_H-M   'P 1'
#
loop_
_entity.id
_entity.type
_entity.pdbx_description
1 polymer ?
#
loop_
_entity_poly.entity_id
_entity_poly.type
_entity_poly.pdbx_seq_one_letter_code
_entity_poly.pdbx_strand_id
1 'polypeptide(L)' 'MNSTQRGQREGDLPADRDPELLAAAVLGGVQQAVVLALGRTPRPARAGVAPELWAFVTGAVGAPEERGHAS' A
#
# COMPACT_ATOMS: atom_id res chain seq x y z
N MET A 1 14.59 -14.04 -6.41
CA MET A 1 13.98 -12.84 -7.03
C MET A 1 12.68 -12.57 -6.27
N ASN A 2 12.59 -11.46 -5.53
CA ASN A 2 11.38 -11.13 -4.75
C ASN A 2 10.34 -10.47 -5.68
N SER A 3 9.05 -10.57 -5.35
CA SER A 3 7.91 -10.14 -6.18
C SER A 3 8.01 -8.68 -6.64
N THR A 4 8.59 -7.79 -5.84
CA THR A 4 8.78 -6.36 -6.15
C THR A 4 9.73 -6.12 -7.33
N GLN A 5 10.83 -6.87 -7.41
CA GLN A 5 11.80 -6.73 -8.49
C GLN A 5 11.23 -7.22 -9.82
N ARG A 6 10.29 -8.17 -9.77
CA ARG A 6 9.54 -8.64 -10.93
C ARG A 6 8.56 -7.56 -11.41
N GLY A 7 7.79 -6.96 -10.50
CA GLY A 7 6.86 -5.87 -10.83
C GLY A 7 7.55 -4.63 -11.44
N GLN A 8 8.76 -4.27 -11.00
CA GLN A 8 9.53 -3.20 -11.65
C GLN A 8 9.99 -3.55 -13.07
N ARG A 9 10.39 -4.81 -13.30
CA ARG A 9 10.77 -5.28 -14.65
C ARG A 9 9.58 -5.36 -15.60
N GLU A 10 8.41 -5.68 -15.07
CA GLU A 10 7.14 -5.75 -15.81
C GLU A 10 6.52 -4.36 -16.03
N GLY A 11 7.04 -3.31 -15.37
CA GLY A 11 6.58 -1.92 -15.51
C GLY A 11 5.42 -1.53 -14.58
N ASP A 12 4.96 -2.46 -13.74
CA ASP A 12 3.85 -2.29 -12.80
C ASP A 12 4.25 -1.52 -11.53
N LEU A 13 5.55 -1.30 -11.32
CA LEU A 13 6.10 -0.57 -10.18
C LEU A 13 7.07 0.54 -10.65
N PRO A 14 7.12 1.69 -9.95
CA PRO A 14 8.03 2.78 -10.26
C PRO A 14 9.48 2.28 -10.25
N ALA A 15 10.17 2.43 -11.38
CA ALA A 15 11.55 1.99 -11.56
C ALA A 15 12.58 2.99 -11.00
N ASP A 16 12.14 4.17 -10.56
CA ASP A 16 12.96 5.22 -9.95
C ASP A 16 13.25 5.00 -8.45
N ARG A 17 12.69 3.94 -7.86
CA ARG A 17 12.83 3.60 -6.44
C ARG A 17 13.55 2.28 -6.26
N ASP A 18 14.33 2.17 -5.19
CA ASP A 18 14.89 0.88 -4.79
C ASP A 18 13.74 -0.07 -4.34
N PRO A 19 13.64 -1.28 -4.92
CA PRO A 19 12.53 -2.19 -4.65
C PRO A 19 12.54 -2.76 -3.23
N GLU A 20 13.70 -2.93 -2.60
CA GLU A 20 13.79 -3.44 -1.24
C GLU A 20 13.38 -2.35 -0.23
N LEU A 21 13.83 -1.12 -0.44
CA LEU A 21 13.42 0.03 0.37
C LEU A 21 11.92 0.32 0.22
N LEU A 22 11.36 0.23 -0.99
CA LEU A 22 9.93 0.39 -1.22
C LEU A 22 9.12 -0.66 -0.47
N ALA A 23 9.51 -1.94 -0.55
CA ALA A 23 8.83 -3.01 0.16
C ALA A 23 8.90 -2.81 1.68
N ALA A 24 10.07 -2.44 2.21
CA ALA A 24 10.25 -2.17 3.64
C ALA A 24 9.37 -1.00 4.11
N ALA A 25 9.30 0.08 3.34
CA ALA A 25 8.50 1.25 3.66
C ALA A 25 6.99 0.94 3.69
N VAL A 26 6.48 0.18 2.71
CA VAL A 26 5.08 -0.23 2.67
C VAL A 26 4.73 -1.13 3.86
N LEU A 27 5.54 -2.16 4.14
CA LEU A 27 5.31 -3.07 5.27
C LEU A 27 5.34 -2.33 6.61
N GLY A 28 6.31 -1.45 6.81
CA GLY A 28 6.42 -0.63 8.02
C GLY A 28 5.22 0.30 8.20
N GLY A 29 4.78 0.98 7.14
CA GLY A 29 3.61 1.85 7.17
C GLY A 29 2.31 1.11 7.51
N VAL A 30 2.06 -0.04 6.88
CA VAL A 30 0.90 -0.88 7.15
C VAL A 30 0.90 -1.38 8.59
N GLN A 31 2.04 -1.88 9.09
CA GLN A 31 2.16 -2.35 10.47
C GLN A 31 1.85 -1.23 11.47
N GLN A 32 2.41 -0.04 11.29
CA GLN A 32 2.18 1.10 12.19
C GLN A 32 0.71 1.56 12.17
N ALA A 33 0.09 1.62 11.00
CA ALA A 33 -1.33 1.98 10.88
C ALA A 33 -2.25 0.99 11.61
N VAL A 34 -1.96 -0.32 11.53
CA VAL A 34 -2.71 -1.35 12.26
C VAL A 34 -2.53 -1.21 13.77
N VAL A 35 -1.29 -0.99 14.26
CA VAL A 35 -1.02 -0.77 15.69
C VAL A 35 -1.80 0.44 16.20
N LEU A 36 -1.79 1.56 15.47
CA LEU A 36 -2.53 2.77 15.83
C LEU A 36 -4.04 2.53 15.85
N ALA A 37 -4.60 1.82 14.86
CA ALA A 37 -6.01 1.50 14.82
C ALA A 37 -6.43 0.64 16.02
N LEU A 38 -5.64 -0.38 16.37
CA LEU A 38 -5.96 -1.28 17.47
C LEU A 38 -5.88 -0.60 18.85
N GLY A 39 -5.04 0.43 19.00
CA GLY A 39 -4.82 1.17 20.24
C GLY A 39 -5.77 2.34 20.50
N ARG A 40 -6.64 2.71 19.55
CA ARG A 40 -7.61 3.81 19.71
C ARG A 40 -8.86 3.39 20.51
N THR A 41 -9.43 4.36 21.24
CA THR A 41 -10.71 4.25 21.93
C THR A 41 -11.62 5.44 21.57
N PRO A 42 -12.77 5.21 20.91
CA PRO A 42 -13.25 3.90 20.44
C PRO A 42 -12.36 3.34 19.32
N ARG A 43 -12.25 2.01 19.26
CA ARG A 43 -11.52 1.33 18.20
C ARG A 43 -12.24 1.56 16.86
N PRO A 44 -11.56 2.07 15.82
CA PRO A 44 -12.16 2.25 14.50
C PRO A 44 -12.60 0.92 13.91
N ALA A 45 -13.74 0.94 13.22
CA ALA A 45 -14.24 -0.23 12.52
C ALA A 45 -13.31 -0.61 11.35
N ARG A 46 -13.20 -1.92 11.08
CA ARG A 46 -12.40 -2.42 9.95
C ARG A 46 -12.76 -1.76 8.62
N ALA A 47 -14.05 -1.51 8.40
CA ALA A 47 -14.56 -0.86 7.20
C ALA A 47 -14.02 0.57 6.99
N GLY A 48 -13.58 1.25 8.05
CA GLY A 48 -12.93 2.56 7.95
C GLY A 48 -11.40 2.48 7.81
N VAL A 49 -10.76 1.42 8.29
CA VAL A 49 -9.28 1.28 8.26
C VAL A 49 -8.80 0.62 6.97
N ALA A 50 -9.54 -0.36 6.46
CA ALA A 50 -9.13 -1.10 5.26
C ALA A 50 -8.99 -0.21 4.00
N PRO A 51 -9.91 0.75 3.72
CA PRO A 51 -9.77 1.65 2.58
C PRO A 51 -8.52 2.54 2.67
N GLU A 52 -8.22 3.06 3.86
CA GLU A 52 -7.03 3.89 4.12
C GLU A 52 -5.73 3.11 3.88
N LEU A 53 -5.67 1.85 4.36
CA LEU A 53 -4.52 0.98 4.11
C LEU A 53 -4.36 0.68 2.61
N TRP A 54 -5.46 0.48 1.90
CA TRP A 54 -5.44 0.23 0.46
C TRP A 54 -4.98 1.46 -0.33
N ALA A 55 -5.48 2.65 0.02
CA ALA A 55 -5.05 3.92 -0.57
C ALA A 55 -3.55 4.20 -0.33
N PHE A 56 -3.06 3.89 0.88
CA PHE A 56 -1.63 3.99 1.18
C PHE A 56 -0.78 3.07 0.30
N VAL A 57 -1.14 1.78 0.21
CA VAL A 57 -0.37 0.80 -0.58
C VAL A 57 -0.36 1.20 -2.05
N THR A 58 -1.52 1.48 -2.64
CA THR A 58 -1.67 1.86 -4.06
C THR A 58 -0.91 3.14 -4.39
N GLY A 59 -1.01 4.18 -3.55
CA GLY A 59 -0.23 5.41 -3.71
C GLY A 59 1.27 5.21 -3.58
N ALA A 60 1.71 4.36 -2.64
CA ALA A 60 3.13 4.04 -2.47
C ALA A 60 3.72 3.28 -3.66
N VAL A 61 2.94 2.38 -4.27
CA VAL A 61 3.38 1.63 -5.45
C VAL A 61 3.10 2.32 -6.77
N GLY A 62 2.54 3.54 -6.77
CA GLY A 62 2.23 4.28 -7.99
C GLY A 62 1.24 3.56 -8.91
N ALA A 63 0.40 2.68 -8.37
CA ALA A 63 -0.65 2.03 -9.15
C ALA A 63 -1.60 3.12 -9.66
N PRO A 64 -1.99 3.10 -10.96
CA PRO A 64 -3.03 4.01 -11.42
C PRO A 64 -4.28 3.76 -10.58
N GLU A 65 -4.91 4.84 -10.08
CA GLU A 65 -6.28 4.73 -9.59
C GLU A 65 -7.07 4.03 -10.69
N GLU A 66 -7.72 2.90 -10.38
CA GLU A 66 -8.72 2.36 -11.29
C GLU A 66 -9.81 3.42 -11.42
N ARG A 67 -9.71 4.23 -12.50
CA ARG A 67 -10.83 5.03 -12.96
C ARG A 67 -11.96 4.05 -13.18
N GLY A 68 -12.98 4.15 -12.33
CA GLY A 68 -14.12 3.26 -12.30
C GLY A 68 -14.65 3.00 -13.71
N HIS A 69 -14.93 1.74 -13.99
CA HIS A 69 -15.73 1.33 -15.13
C HIS A 69 -17.11 1.99 -15.03
N ALA A 70 -17.21 3.19 -15.59
CA ALA A 70 -18.45 3.74 -16.08
C ALA A 70 -18.73 3.05 -17.42
N SER A 71 -19.60 2.05 -17.39
CA SER A 71 -20.43 1.60 -18.51
C SER A 71 -21.64 0.88 -17.94
#